data_AF-A0A1Y6MC86-F1
#
_entry.id   AF-A0A1Y6MC86-F1
#
_cell.length_a   1.000
_cell.length_b   1.000
_cell.length_c   1.000
_cell.angle_alpha   90.00
_cell.angle_beta   90.00
_cell.angle_gamma   90.00
#
_symmetry.space_group_name_H-M   'P 1'
#
loop_
_entity.id
_entity.type
_entity.pdbx_description
1 polymer ?
#
loop_
_entity_poly.entity_id
_entity_poly.type
_entity_poly.pdbx_seq_one_letter_code
_entity_poly.pdbx_strand_id
1 'polypeptide(L)'
;MRITNVVQGTQPWHELRATKFTASEAPIMMGASKYQSRDALLKQKATGERPEVNSFQEKIFARGHAAEDAARPLVEKLIGEELFPATAISDEYDWMLASFDGITLLEDIVFEHKLYNQNLFAHVLDGHLEPHYYWQLEQQLLVSGAEKAIFVCSDGTEKLFASCEYVSLPERREQLIAGWLQFQKDLANYEQKEEVIILEAEPIRDLPALTYKMDGLTLNSNFDVFKQATMALIEKSKLPIETDQEFADAEQLVKVFKAAEDKLKAISEQVLGEVDSIDSFTKELKFISEQIRQARLAADKQVKNRKDEIRKNILNDANAKIQQHLNTLSLEIKAPMLAPTVSVLNAMKGKKTVQSLEEAADTAIAQALVEADLLANKAKENYAILSTYAEYQFLFNDWAAICFKDTDDFSALVKTRITDHKAAEDIRLEQERQQMQIEAEAKAQAKIEAQQEIAPTNEESKQSDVISNALNKGKVALESVSLAQHIGTSEIKAVPMIQMTAKEANYLRKRDAILTALENAGVDNWSGYDNAIRNITNINVQI
;
A
#
# COMPACT_ATOMS: atom_id res chain seq x y z
N MET A 1 22.15 13.21 18.41
CA MET A 1 21.94 14.20 17.34
C MET A 1 23.03 15.27 17.40
N ARG A 2 23.19 16.09 16.36
CA ARG A 2 24.05 17.28 16.42
C ARG A 2 23.24 18.57 16.44
N ILE A 3 23.05 19.15 17.63
CA ILE A 3 22.55 20.51 17.81
C ILE A 3 23.46 21.52 17.10
N THR A 4 22.87 22.59 16.56
CA THR A 4 23.54 23.63 15.78
C THR A 4 23.41 24.99 16.44
N ASN A 5 24.45 25.83 16.30
CA ASN A 5 24.52 27.14 16.96
C ASN A 5 23.71 28.26 16.24
N VAL A 6 22.74 27.91 15.40
CA VAL A 6 21.89 28.90 14.70
C VAL A 6 20.62 29.17 15.49
N VAL A 7 20.31 30.44 15.72
CA VAL A 7 19.09 30.87 16.40
C VAL A 7 17.91 30.78 15.44
N GLN A 8 16.78 30.22 15.88
CA GLN A 8 15.60 30.02 15.04
C GLN A 8 15.05 31.37 14.52
N GLY A 9 14.45 31.36 13.32
CA GLY A 9 13.97 32.57 12.65
C GLY A 9 15.06 33.54 12.15
N THR A 10 16.35 33.26 12.37
CA THR A 10 17.44 34.11 11.85
C THR A 10 17.87 33.71 10.43
N GLN A 11 18.50 34.62 9.70
CA GLN A 11 18.97 34.35 8.34
C GLN A 11 19.90 33.12 8.24
N PRO A 12 20.90 32.90 9.12
CA PRO A 12 21.71 31.68 9.12
C PRO A 12 20.91 30.38 9.32
N TRP A 13 19.81 30.43 10.09
CA TRP A 13 18.90 29.30 10.26
C TRP A 13 18.11 29.02 8.98
N HIS A 14 17.62 30.07 8.31
CA HIS A 14 16.97 29.94 7.00
C HIS A 14 17.94 29.49 5.89
N GLU A 15 19.22 29.86 5.95
CA GLU A 15 20.27 29.39 5.03
C GLU A 15 20.56 27.90 5.25
N LEU A 16 20.81 27.48 6.50
CA LEU A 16 21.02 26.07 6.85
C LEU A 16 19.85 25.20 6.38
N ARG A 17 18.61 25.63 6.66
CA ARG A 17 17.37 24.92 6.28
C ARG A 17 17.15 24.77 4.77
N ALA A 18 17.78 25.61 3.93
CA ALA A 18 17.73 25.42 2.48
C ALA A 18 18.65 24.29 2.00
N THR A 19 19.74 24.00 2.73
CA THR A 19 20.70 22.94 2.39
C THR A 19 20.31 21.54 2.90
N LYS A 20 19.16 21.42 3.57
CA LYS A 20 18.69 20.21 4.25
C LYS A 20 17.19 19.98 4.00
N PHE A 21 16.71 18.79 4.34
CA PHE A 21 15.29 18.46 4.39
C PHE A 21 14.80 18.60 5.83
N THR A 22 13.83 19.49 6.06
CA THR A 22 13.42 19.88 7.40
C THR A 22 12.17 19.11 7.85
N ALA A 23 12.02 18.84 9.15
CA ALA A 23 10.86 18.15 9.69
C ALA A 23 9.51 18.78 9.28
N SER A 24 9.44 20.11 9.23
CA SER A 24 8.27 20.85 8.73
C SER A 24 7.93 20.62 7.24
N GLU A 25 8.89 20.14 6.45
CA GLU A 25 8.70 19.80 5.04
C GLU A 25 8.30 18.33 4.82
N ALA A 26 8.48 17.45 5.80
CA ALA A 26 8.09 16.04 5.75
C ALA A 26 6.62 15.82 5.32
N PRO A 27 5.60 16.49 5.88
CA PRO A 27 4.22 16.32 5.42
C PRO A 27 4.00 16.85 4.00
N ILE A 28 4.82 17.76 3.48
CA ILE A 28 4.74 18.23 2.09
C ILE A 28 5.35 17.18 1.14
N MET A 29 6.54 16.66 1.48
CA MET A 29 7.21 15.59 0.75
C MET A 29 6.32 14.33 0.65
N MET A 30 5.65 13.95 1.74
CA MET A 30 4.74 12.80 1.78
C MET A 30 3.38 13.04 1.09
N GLY A 31 3.12 14.23 0.54
CA GLY A 31 1.85 14.58 -0.11
C GLY A 31 0.67 14.79 0.85
N ALA A 32 0.94 14.97 2.15
CA ALA A 32 -0.03 15.09 3.23
C ALA A 32 -0.29 16.55 3.69
N SER A 33 0.41 17.53 3.11
CA SER A 33 0.31 18.94 3.52
C SER A 33 -0.99 19.59 3.07
N LYS A 34 -1.56 20.42 3.94
CA LYS A 34 -2.74 21.25 3.68
C LYS A 34 -2.40 22.61 3.02
N TYR A 35 -1.11 22.91 2.83
CA TYR A 35 -0.64 24.27 2.47
C TYR A 35 0.27 24.36 1.23
N GLN A 36 0.93 23.29 0.82
CA GLN A 36 1.89 23.27 -0.30
C GLN A 36 1.88 21.89 -0.96
N SER A 37 1.93 21.83 -2.29
CA SER A 37 2.05 20.58 -3.05
C SER A 37 3.49 20.03 -2.98
N ARG A 38 3.64 18.72 -3.18
CA ARG A 38 4.95 18.06 -3.23
C ARG A 38 5.84 18.66 -4.32
N ASP A 39 5.25 18.91 -5.48
CA ASP A 39 5.88 19.49 -6.67
C ASP A 39 6.32 20.95 -6.44
N ALA A 40 5.54 21.74 -5.69
CA ALA A 40 5.95 23.07 -5.28
C ALA A 40 7.17 23.04 -4.33
N LEU A 41 7.32 22.01 -3.49
CA LEU A 41 8.54 21.81 -2.70
C LEU A 41 9.71 21.33 -3.56
N LEU A 42 9.48 20.45 -4.56
CA LEU A 42 10.51 20.05 -5.53
C LEU A 42 11.05 21.27 -6.28
N LYS A 43 10.17 22.11 -6.85
CA LYS A 43 10.55 23.38 -7.47
C LYS A 43 11.38 24.25 -6.49
N GLN A 44 10.86 24.49 -5.29
CA GLN A 44 11.53 25.32 -4.28
C GLN A 44 12.94 24.82 -3.91
N LYS A 45 13.14 23.49 -3.81
CA LYS A 45 14.45 22.88 -3.53
C LYS A 45 15.38 22.87 -4.77
N ALA A 46 14.83 22.82 -5.97
CA ALA A 46 15.58 22.79 -7.23
C ALA A 46 16.06 24.18 -7.68
N THR A 47 15.19 25.19 -7.62
CA THR A 47 15.50 26.57 -8.04
C THR A 47 16.14 27.40 -6.93
N GLY A 48 15.94 27.02 -5.66
CA GLY A 48 16.32 27.81 -4.50
C GLY A 48 15.45 29.04 -4.26
N GLU A 49 14.39 29.23 -5.06
CA GLU A 49 13.39 30.28 -4.88
C GLU A 49 12.72 30.16 -3.49
N ARG A 50 12.32 31.29 -2.93
CA ARG A 50 11.58 31.35 -1.67
C ARG A 50 10.33 32.20 -1.88
N PRO A 51 9.12 31.70 -1.56
CA PRO A 51 7.92 32.53 -1.57
C PRO A 51 8.10 33.75 -0.67
N GLU A 52 7.77 34.94 -1.15
CA GLU A 52 7.74 36.13 -0.31
C GLU A 52 6.66 35.98 0.77
N VAL A 53 7.07 36.12 2.03
CA VAL A 53 6.13 36.09 3.16
C VAL A 53 5.40 37.43 3.21
N ASN A 54 4.10 37.42 2.94
CA ASN A 54 3.30 38.64 2.95
C ASN A 54 2.93 39.07 4.39
N SER A 55 2.59 40.35 4.57
CA SER A 55 2.30 40.94 5.88
C SER A 55 1.04 40.43 6.60
N PHE A 56 0.33 39.45 6.03
CA PHE A 56 -0.70 38.67 6.72
C PHE A 56 -0.13 37.34 7.25
N GLN A 57 0.73 36.66 6.48
CA GLN A 57 1.50 35.50 6.93
C GLN A 57 2.45 35.86 8.09
N GLU A 58 3.18 36.99 8.00
CA GLU A 58 4.04 37.49 9.09
C GLU A 58 3.29 37.58 10.42
N LYS A 59 2.05 38.11 10.39
CA LYS A 59 1.19 38.26 11.59
C LYS A 59 0.68 36.92 12.11
N ILE A 60 0.49 35.93 11.25
CA ILE A 60 0.15 34.57 11.66
C ILE A 60 1.35 33.90 12.34
N PHE A 61 2.56 34.02 11.79
CA PHE A 61 3.77 33.47 12.39
C PHE A 61 4.11 34.13 13.73
N ALA A 62 4.07 35.47 13.80
CA ALA A 62 4.29 36.19 15.06
C ALA A 62 3.27 35.82 16.16
N ARG A 63 2.00 35.56 15.78
CA ARG A 63 0.97 35.06 16.71
C ARG A 63 1.18 33.58 17.08
N GLY A 64 1.77 32.79 16.19
CA GLY A 64 2.21 31.42 16.46
C GLY A 64 3.26 31.40 17.56
N HIS A 65 4.41 32.05 17.34
CA HIS A 65 5.50 32.11 18.31
C HIS A 65 5.08 32.72 19.66
N ALA A 66 4.24 33.76 19.66
CA ALA A 66 3.70 34.30 20.91
C ALA A 66 2.80 33.32 21.70
N ALA A 67 2.16 32.35 21.02
CA ALA A 67 1.38 31.29 21.66
C ALA A 67 2.25 30.08 22.04
N GLU A 68 3.29 29.78 21.26
CA GLU A 68 4.34 28.79 21.53
C GLU A 68 5.09 29.13 22.83
N ASP A 69 5.65 30.34 22.93
CA ASP A 69 6.37 30.83 24.11
C ASP A 69 5.50 30.87 25.37
N ALA A 70 4.21 31.21 25.23
CA ALA A 70 3.26 31.21 26.34
C ALA A 70 2.81 29.79 26.73
N ALA A 71 2.80 28.84 25.79
CA ALA A 71 2.46 27.45 26.05
C ALA A 71 3.63 26.66 26.66
N ARG A 72 4.87 26.99 26.32
CA ARG A 72 6.09 26.29 26.80
C ARG A 72 6.09 26.05 28.32
N PRO A 73 5.89 27.06 29.21
CA PRO A 73 5.81 26.82 30.66
C PRO A 73 4.67 25.92 31.13
N LEU A 74 3.61 25.76 30.33
CA LEU A 74 2.51 24.84 30.61
C LEU A 74 2.88 23.39 30.25
N VAL A 75 3.73 23.21 29.22
CA VAL A 75 4.31 21.92 28.85
C VAL A 75 5.41 21.50 29.82
N GLU A 76 6.29 22.43 30.22
CA GLU A 76 7.32 22.18 31.24
C GLU A 76 6.69 21.72 32.56
N LYS A 77 5.60 22.37 32.97
CA LYS A 77 4.74 21.98 34.12
C LYS A 77 4.01 20.64 33.93
N LEU A 78 3.77 20.20 32.69
CA LEU A 78 3.11 18.93 32.37
C LEU A 78 4.09 17.75 32.40
N ILE A 79 5.32 17.93 31.88
CA ILE A 79 6.35 16.88 31.83
C ILE A 79 7.23 16.84 33.09
N GLY A 80 7.42 17.98 33.77
CA GLY A 80 8.27 18.12 34.96
C GLY A 80 9.70 18.60 34.68
N GLU A 81 10.00 19.05 33.46
CA GLU A 81 11.34 19.40 32.97
C GLU A 81 11.33 20.67 32.10
N GLU A 82 12.49 21.32 31.94
CA GLU A 82 12.66 22.56 31.16
C GLU A 82 12.85 22.27 29.65
N LEU A 83 12.33 23.15 28.78
CA LEU A 83 12.26 22.95 27.32
C LEU A 83 12.88 24.11 26.53
N PHE A 84 14.09 23.93 26.01
CA PHE A 84 14.78 24.95 25.20
C PHE A 84 14.52 24.76 23.69
N PRO A 85 14.33 25.84 22.90
CA PRO A 85 14.24 25.73 21.45
C PRO A 85 15.60 25.32 20.86
N ALA A 86 15.60 24.34 19.95
CA ALA A 86 16.83 23.86 19.32
C ALA A 86 16.65 23.59 17.83
N THR A 87 17.76 23.56 17.09
CA THR A 87 17.79 23.05 15.71
C THR A 87 18.99 22.13 15.56
N ALA A 88 18.74 20.93 15.04
CA ALA A 88 19.71 19.84 14.98
C ALA A 88 19.68 19.11 13.64
N ILE A 89 20.79 18.43 13.36
CA ILE A 89 20.98 17.56 12.19
C ILE A 89 21.11 16.13 12.71
N SER A 90 20.54 15.15 11.99
CA SER A 90 20.70 13.73 12.36
C SER A 90 22.15 13.29 12.14
N ASP A 91 22.67 12.46 13.03
CA ASP A 91 24.01 11.87 12.90
C ASP A 91 24.02 10.67 11.93
N GLU A 92 22.85 10.05 11.71
CA GLU A 92 22.65 8.94 10.76
C GLU A 92 22.28 9.46 9.36
N TYR A 93 21.36 10.44 9.29
CA TYR A 93 20.88 11.04 8.05
C TYR A 93 21.31 12.51 7.98
N ASP A 94 22.56 12.77 7.57
CA ASP A 94 23.15 14.12 7.59
C ASP A 94 22.32 15.19 6.84
N TRP A 95 21.50 14.76 5.87
CA TRP A 95 20.61 15.55 5.05
C TRP A 95 19.28 15.91 5.74
N MET A 96 18.91 15.23 6.83
CA MET A 96 17.76 15.60 7.67
C MET A 96 18.12 16.68 8.69
N LEU A 97 17.21 17.63 8.87
CA LEU A 97 17.25 18.65 9.92
C LEU A 97 15.92 18.68 10.66
N ALA A 98 15.97 18.86 11.97
CA ALA A 98 14.81 19.18 12.79
C ALA A 98 15.02 20.55 13.46
N SER A 99 13.94 21.32 13.47
CA SER A 99 13.77 22.46 14.36
C SER A 99 12.71 22.05 15.36
N PHE A 100 12.98 22.24 16.65
CA PHE A 100 12.09 21.88 17.74
C PHE A 100 11.65 23.16 18.44
N ASP A 101 10.36 23.30 18.71
CA ASP A 101 9.84 24.42 19.48
C ASP A 101 10.38 24.32 20.92
N GLY A 102 10.49 23.10 21.45
CA GLY A 102 11.35 22.79 22.60
C GLY A 102 11.91 21.36 22.58
N ILE A 103 12.97 21.12 23.35
CA ILE A 103 13.47 19.79 23.71
C ILE A 103 14.06 19.81 25.13
N THR A 104 14.04 18.67 25.83
CA THR A 104 14.62 18.49 27.18
C THR A 104 16.15 18.43 27.16
N LEU A 105 16.78 18.64 28.33
CA LEU A 105 18.24 18.60 28.49
C LEU A 105 18.87 17.22 28.23
N LEU A 106 18.08 16.15 28.33
CA LEU A 106 18.51 14.78 28.02
C LEU A 106 18.23 14.37 26.57
N GLU A 107 17.70 15.28 25.75
CA GLU A 107 17.32 15.05 24.33
C GLU A 107 16.25 13.96 24.13
N ASP A 108 15.49 13.62 25.18
CA ASP A 108 14.56 12.47 25.26
C ASP A 108 13.07 12.83 25.06
N ILE A 109 12.67 14.09 25.26
CA ILE A 109 11.30 14.58 25.02
C ILE A 109 11.34 15.84 24.14
N VAL A 110 10.68 15.75 22.98
CA VAL A 110 10.44 16.89 22.06
C VAL A 110 9.14 17.61 22.42
N PHE A 111 9.07 18.92 22.18
CA PHE A 111 7.85 19.73 22.20
C PHE A 111 7.61 20.36 20.81
N GLU A 112 6.37 20.25 20.34
CA GLU A 112 5.85 20.82 19.09
C GLU A 112 4.52 21.55 19.36
N HIS A 113 4.40 22.79 18.87
CA HIS A 113 3.23 23.65 19.03
C HIS A 113 2.52 23.90 17.71
N LYS A 114 1.19 23.90 17.73
CA LYS A 114 0.36 24.52 16.71
C LYS A 114 -0.61 25.51 17.35
N LEU A 115 -0.73 26.68 16.73
CA LEU A 115 -1.70 27.70 17.13
C LEU A 115 -3.14 27.17 17.07
N TYR A 116 -3.94 27.53 18.07
CA TYR A 116 -5.33 27.09 18.25
C TYR A 116 -6.16 27.07 16.96
N ASN A 117 -6.65 25.87 16.63
CA ASN A 117 -7.67 25.63 15.63
C ASN A 117 -8.68 24.64 16.23
N GLN A 118 -9.98 24.97 16.20
CA GLN A 118 -11.02 24.19 16.90
C GLN A 118 -11.07 22.70 16.50
N ASN A 119 -10.81 22.37 15.23
CA ASN A 119 -10.83 20.98 14.77
C ASN A 119 -9.57 20.22 15.23
N LEU A 120 -8.40 20.85 15.10
CA LEU A 120 -7.15 20.28 15.60
C LEU A 120 -7.20 20.11 17.12
N PHE A 121 -7.77 21.07 17.84
CA PHE A 121 -7.93 21.04 19.30
C PHE A 121 -8.73 19.82 19.76
N ALA A 122 -9.86 19.53 19.09
CA ALA A 122 -10.63 18.32 19.35
C ALA A 122 -9.83 17.05 19.03
N HIS A 123 -9.21 16.97 17.84
CA HIS A 123 -8.40 15.82 17.44
C HIS A 123 -7.25 15.53 18.42
N VAL A 124 -6.59 16.56 18.95
CA VAL A 124 -5.52 16.42 19.96
C VAL A 124 -6.05 15.91 21.30
N LEU A 125 -7.22 16.38 21.77
CA LEU A 125 -7.87 15.85 22.98
C LEU A 125 -8.25 14.36 22.83
N ASP A 126 -8.64 13.94 21.63
CA ASP A 126 -8.94 12.55 21.29
C ASP A 126 -7.67 11.70 21.01
N GLY A 127 -6.46 12.27 21.15
CA GLY A 127 -5.18 11.61 20.87
C GLY A 127 -4.94 11.30 19.38
N HIS A 128 -5.71 11.88 18.48
CA HIS A 128 -5.66 11.61 17.04
C HIS A 128 -4.86 12.68 16.29
N LEU A 129 -3.75 12.31 15.66
CA LEU A 129 -3.01 13.20 14.75
C LEU A 129 -3.16 12.76 13.30
N GLU A 130 -3.51 13.72 12.44
CA GLU A 130 -3.54 13.54 10.99
C GLU A 130 -2.12 13.42 10.41
N PRO A 131 -1.94 12.78 9.23
CA PRO A 131 -0.65 12.72 8.52
C PRO A 131 0.01 14.08 8.29
N HIS A 132 -0.79 15.15 8.16
CA HIS A 132 -0.30 16.51 8.06
C HIS A 132 0.61 16.94 9.23
N TYR A 133 0.42 16.36 10.42
CA TYR A 133 1.18 16.67 11.63
C TYR A 133 2.18 15.57 11.98
N TYR A 134 1.77 14.29 11.95
CA TYR A 134 2.65 13.23 12.46
C TYR A 134 3.91 13.01 11.61
N TRP A 135 3.92 13.36 10.32
CA TRP A 135 5.16 13.28 9.53
C TRP A 135 6.25 14.27 10.00
N GLN A 136 5.86 15.42 10.57
CA GLN A 136 6.81 16.35 11.19
C GLN A 136 7.37 15.73 12.49
N LEU A 137 6.51 15.12 13.31
CA LEU A 137 6.89 14.48 14.57
C LEU A 137 7.80 13.27 14.35
N GLU A 138 7.50 12.41 13.38
CA GLU A 138 8.36 11.28 13.00
C GLU A 138 9.76 11.75 12.60
N GLN A 139 9.89 12.85 11.84
CA GLN A 139 11.21 13.38 11.51
C GLN A 139 11.90 14.03 12.73
N GLN A 140 11.18 14.69 13.62
CA GLN A 140 11.77 15.24 14.85
C GLN A 140 12.31 14.12 15.75
N LEU A 141 11.57 13.03 15.94
CA LEU A 141 12.02 11.87 16.72
C LEU A 141 13.16 11.11 16.03
N LEU A 142 13.13 10.99 14.70
CA LEU A 142 14.23 10.39 13.92
C LEU A 142 15.51 11.25 13.90
N VAL A 143 15.40 12.58 13.95
CA VAL A 143 16.57 13.47 14.02
C VAL A 143 17.17 13.50 15.43
N SER A 144 16.35 13.55 16.47
CA SER A 144 16.81 13.62 17.87
C SER A 144 17.29 12.28 18.42
N GLY A 145 16.49 11.22 18.24
CA GLY A 145 16.56 9.99 19.02
C GLY A 145 15.64 9.98 20.25
N ALA A 146 14.82 11.02 20.43
CA ALA A 146 13.90 11.17 21.57
C ALA A 146 12.85 10.04 21.63
N GLU A 147 12.42 9.69 22.86
CA GLU A 147 11.41 8.64 23.08
C GLU A 147 10.02 9.08 22.60
N LYS A 148 9.68 10.35 22.82
CA LYS A 148 8.36 10.92 22.49
C LYS A 148 8.38 12.41 22.19
N ALA A 149 7.34 12.88 21.52
CA ALA A 149 7.03 14.29 21.34
C ALA A 149 5.71 14.65 22.04
N ILE A 150 5.66 15.78 22.73
CA ILE A 150 4.43 16.38 23.23
C ILE A 150 3.92 17.36 22.18
N PHE A 151 2.81 17.02 21.53
CA PHE A 151 2.18 17.86 20.52
C PHE A 151 1.06 18.67 21.17
N VAL A 152 1.08 20.00 21.00
CA VAL A 152 0.15 20.93 21.64
C VAL A 152 -0.63 21.73 20.59
N CYS A 153 -1.95 21.84 20.78
CA CYS A 153 -2.78 22.82 20.10
C CYS A 153 -3.25 23.87 21.13
N SER A 154 -2.76 25.12 21.05
CA SER A 154 -3.18 26.15 22.00
C SER A 154 -3.10 27.60 21.52
N ASP A 155 -3.75 28.50 22.26
CA ASP A 155 -3.63 29.96 22.11
C ASP A 155 -2.59 30.59 23.06
N GLY A 156 -1.81 29.75 23.76
CA GLY A 156 -0.89 30.16 24.82
C GLY A 156 -1.52 30.24 26.22
N THR A 157 -2.80 29.91 26.40
CA THR A 157 -3.48 29.95 27.71
C THR A 157 -3.90 28.57 28.21
N GLU A 158 -3.93 28.38 29.54
CA GLU A 158 -4.46 27.16 30.19
C GLU A 158 -5.93 26.84 29.83
N LYS A 159 -6.68 27.78 29.25
CA LYS A 159 -8.10 27.60 28.90
C LYS A 159 -8.32 26.92 27.56
N LEU A 160 -7.44 27.19 26.60
CA LEU A 160 -7.44 26.57 25.28
C LEU A 160 -6.10 25.87 25.09
N PHE A 161 -5.80 24.93 25.99
CA PHE A 161 -4.64 24.04 25.93
C PHE A 161 -5.10 22.59 25.73
N ALA A 162 -4.74 21.99 24.60
CA ALA A 162 -4.88 20.56 24.34
C ALA A 162 -3.51 19.99 23.99
N SER A 163 -3.18 18.82 24.54
CA SER A 163 -1.89 18.14 24.36
C SER A 163 -2.06 16.63 24.24
N CYS A 164 -1.31 16.01 23.33
CA CYS A 164 -1.18 14.55 23.25
C CYS A 164 0.29 14.13 23.14
N GLU A 165 0.61 12.92 23.61
CA GLU A 165 1.93 12.32 23.41
C GLU A 165 1.97 11.60 22.05
N TYR A 166 3.09 11.71 21.35
CA TYR A 166 3.37 11.00 20.12
C TYR A 166 4.65 10.18 20.25
N VAL A 167 4.62 8.92 19.82
CA VAL A 167 5.77 8.01 19.78
C VAL A 167 5.98 7.56 18.34
N SER A 168 7.24 7.52 17.90
CA SER A 168 7.62 7.12 16.55
C SER A 168 7.27 5.66 16.27
N LEU A 169 6.60 5.40 15.14
CA LEU A 169 6.28 4.04 14.70
C LEU A 169 7.32 3.54 13.68
N PRO A 170 7.91 2.34 13.83
CA PRO A 170 8.93 1.83 12.91
C PRO A 170 8.52 1.87 11.44
N GLU A 171 7.31 1.44 11.10
CA GLU A 171 6.77 1.46 9.74
C GLU A 171 6.68 2.89 9.17
N ARG A 172 6.32 3.89 10.00
CA ARG A 172 6.26 5.30 9.58
C ARG A 172 7.64 5.87 9.39
N ARG A 173 8.58 5.54 10.28
CA ARG A 173 9.99 5.93 10.16
C ARG A 173 10.59 5.42 8.85
N GLU A 174 10.35 4.15 8.51
CA GLU A 174 10.77 3.53 7.26
C GLU A 174 10.15 4.22 6.03
N GLN A 175 8.83 4.46 6.05
CA GLN A 175 8.11 5.21 5.00
C GLN A 175 8.60 6.65 4.83
N LEU A 176 8.93 7.34 5.92
CA LEU A 176 9.48 8.71 5.90
C LEU A 176 10.87 8.74 5.26
N ILE A 177 11.76 7.80 5.63
CA ILE A 177 13.10 7.68 5.06
C ILE A 177 13.00 7.37 3.57
N ALA A 178 12.22 6.35 3.19
CA ALA A 178 12.03 5.98 1.79
C ALA A 178 11.35 7.10 0.96
N GLY A 179 10.41 7.84 1.56
CA GLY A 179 9.81 9.03 0.98
C GLY A 179 10.84 10.12 0.65
N TRP A 180 11.73 10.44 1.60
CA TRP A 180 12.81 11.39 1.36
C TRP A 180 13.83 10.88 0.33
N LEU A 181 14.17 9.59 0.34
CA LEU A 181 15.03 8.99 -0.68
C LEU A 181 14.40 9.08 -2.08
N GLN A 182 13.09 8.83 -2.22
CA GLN A 182 12.38 9.05 -3.48
C GLN A 182 12.36 10.55 -3.85
N PHE A 183 12.17 11.45 -2.89
CA PHE A 183 12.27 12.90 -3.12
C PHE A 183 13.67 13.33 -3.59
N GLN A 184 14.75 12.67 -3.14
CA GLN A 184 16.10 12.88 -3.69
C GLN A 184 16.20 12.41 -5.15
N LYS A 185 15.66 11.23 -5.48
CA LYS A 185 15.60 10.74 -6.88
C LYS A 185 14.84 11.75 -7.76
N ASP A 186 13.69 12.23 -7.30
CA ASP A 186 12.84 13.15 -8.06
C ASP A 186 13.50 14.53 -8.22
N LEU A 187 14.13 15.06 -7.15
CA LEU A 187 14.87 16.32 -7.17
C LEU A 187 16.10 16.27 -8.10
N ALA A 188 16.79 15.13 -8.15
CA ALA A 188 17.92 14.90 -9.05
C ALA A 188 17.51 14.77 -10.54
N ASN A 189 16.24 14.46 -10.80
CA ASN A 189 15.65 14.39 -12.14
C ASN A 189 14.64 15.53 -12.38
N TYR A 190 14.72 16.62 -11.62
CA TYR A 190 13.78 17.75 -11.76
C TYR A 190 14.05 18.53 -13.05
N GLU A 191 13.13 18.42 -14.00
CA GLU A 191 13.07 19.28 -15.18
C GLU A 191 12.12 20.46 -14.91
N GLN A 192 12.59 21.68 -15.17
CA GLN A 192 11.75 22.88 -15.03
C GLN A 192 10.70 22.91 -16.15
N LYS A 193 9.49 22.42 -15.85
CA LYS A 193 8.29 22.72 -16.64
C LYS A 193 8.14 24.25 -16.74
N GLU A 194 7.85 24.77 -17.93
CA GLU A 194 7.48 26.19 -18.08
C GLU A 194 6.25 26.48 -17.22
N GLU A 195 6.24 27.61 -16.50
CA GLU A 195 5.07 27.97 -15.71
C GLU A 195 3.90 28.29 -16.65
N VAL A 196 2.91 27.39 -16.65
CA VAL A 196 1.58 27.66 -17.19
C VAL A 196 0.97 28.76 -16.33
N ILE A 197 1.25 30.01 -16.69
CA ILE A 197 0.68 31.19 -16.06
C ILE A 197 -0.83 30.98 -16.02
N ILE A 198 -1.43 31.10 -14.83
CA ILE A 198 -2.89 31.13 -14.66
C ILE A 198 -3.36 32.48 -15.19
N LEU A 199 -3.36 32.58 -16.51
CA LEU A 199 -3.95 33.68 -17.25
C LEU A 199 -5.45 33.67 -16.92
N GLU A 200 -5.99 34.84 -16.61
CA GLU A 200 -7.42 35.01 -16.76
C GLU A 200 -7.76 34.78 -18.24
N ALA A 201 -8.89 34.10 -18.52
CA ALA A 201 -9.37 33.92 -19.88
C ALA A 201 -9.33 35.28 -20.60
N GLU A 202 -8.78 35.32 -21.82
CA GLU A 202 -8.66 36.59 -22.56
C GLU A 202 -10.01 37.29 -22.53
N PRO A 203 -10.08 38.61 -22.26
CA PRO A 203 -11.36 39.31 -22.14
C PRO A 203 -12.11 39.26 -23.47
N ILE A 204 -12.91 38.21 -23.63
CA ILE A 204 -13.68 37.92 -24.85
C ILE A 204 -14.54 39.14 -25.09
N ARG A 205 -14.28 39.81 -26.22
CA ARG A 205 -14.93 41.06 -26.60
C ARG A 205 -16.43 40.90 -26.45
N ASP A 206 -17.02 41.58 -25.46
CA ASP A 206 -18.44 41.47 -25.14
C ASP A 206 -19.26 41.67 -26.42
N LEU A 207 -20.19 40.74 -26.65
CA LEU A 207 -21.07 40.84 -27.81
C LEU A 207 -21.84 42.16 -27.73
N PRO A 208 -21.84 42.97 -28.81
CA PRO A 208 -22.36 44.32 -28.75
C PRO A 208 -23.82 44.29 -28.33
N ALA A 209 -24.28 45.29 -27.58
CA ALA A 209 -25.66 45.30 -27.10
C ALA A 209 -26.65 45.32 -28.28
N LEU A 210 -27.26 44.16 -28.58
CA LEU A 210 -28.32 44.07 -29.58
C LEU A 210 -29.47 44.98 -29.16
N THR A 211 -29.81 45.92 -30.03
CA THR A 211 -30.82 46.96 -29.83
C THR A 211 -31.59 47.17 -31.13
N TYR A 212 -32.88 47.47 -31.01
CA TYR A 212 -33.74 47.83 -32.13
C TYR A 212 -34.63 49.02 -31.76
N LYS A 213 -35.20 49.67 -32.78
CA LYS A 213 -36.20 50.72 -32.69
C LYS A 213 -37.24 50.51 -33.78
N MET A 214 -38.50 50.71 -33.42
CA MET A 214 -39.62 50.73 -34.35
C MET A 214 -39.89 52.15 -34.83
N ASP A 215 -40.02 52.33 -36.14
CA ASP A 215 -40.43 53.57 -36.81
C ASP A 215 -41.64 53.25 -37.70
N GLY A 216 -42.84 53.38 -37.12
CA GLY A 216 -44.06 52.82 -37.69
C GLY A 216 -43.96 51.30 -37.86
N LEU A 217 -44.06 50.83 -39.11
CA LEU A 217 -43.89 49.42 -39.48
C LEU A 217 -42.42 49.04 -39.81
N THR A 218 -41.49 49.99 -39.75
CA THR A 218 -40.07 49.78 -40.10
C THR A 218 -39.24 49.48 -38.86
N LEU A 219 -38.56 48.33 -38.83
CA LEU A 219 -37.62 47.98 -37.78
C LEU A 219 -36.20 48.40 -38.16
N ASN A 220 -35.56 49.21 -37.33
CA ASN A 220 -34.14 49.57 -37.43
C ASN A 220 -33.37 48.94 -36.27
N SER A 221 -32.24 48.27 -36.51
CA SER A 221 -31.44 47.61 -35.46
C SER A 221 -29.95 47.58 -35.78
N ASN A 222 -29.12 47.29 -34.77
CA ASN A 222 -27.69 47.00 -34.97
C ASN A 222 -27.39 45.50 -35.20
N PHE A 223 -28.37 44.74 -35.67
CA PHE A 223 -28.29 43.28 -35.75
C PHE A 223 -27.14 42.76 -36.62
N ASP A 224 -26.81 43.38 -37.75
CA ASP A 224 -25.67 42.94 -38.58
C ASP A 224 -24.32 43.06 -37.85
N VAL A 225 -24.16 44.06 -36.98
CA VAL A 225 -22.95 44.22 -36.15
C VAL A 225 -22.89 43.12 -35.08
N PHE A 226 -24.02 42.80 -34.47
CA PHE A 226 -24.14 41.68 -33.52
C PHE A 226 -23.87 40.33 -34.20
N LYS A 227 -24.42 40.12 -35.39
CA LYS A 227 -24.28 38.93 -36.25
C LYS A 227 -22.84 38.73 -36.70
N GLN A 228 -22.14 39.78 -37.13
CA GLN A 228 -20.71 39.71 -37.46
C GLN A 228 -19.85 39.34 -36.25
N ALA A 229 -20.06 40.01 -35.10
CA ALA A 229 -19.33 39.69 -33.86
C ALA A 229 -19.60 38.25 -33.38
N THR A 230 -20.85 37.81 -33.48
CA THR A 230 -21.28 36.43 -33.17
C THR A 230 -20.59 35.41 -34.05
N MET A 231 -20.59 35.61 -35.37
CA MET A 231 -19.96 34.69 -36.31
C MET A 231 -18.44 34.58 -36.07
N ALA A 232 -17.76 35.68 -35.73
CA ALA A 232 -16.34 35.65 -35.38
C ALA A 232 -16.07 34.80 -34.12
N LEU A 233 -16.93 34.89 -33.09
CA LEU A 233 -16.85 34.02 -31.91
C LEU A 233 -17.17 32.55 -32.24
N ILE A 234 -18.11 32.29 -33.15
CA ILE A 234 -18.42 30.94 -33.64
C ILE A 234 -17.20 30.34 -34.36
N GLU A 235 -16.45 31.11 -35.15
CA GLU A 235 -15.20 30.60 -35.73
C GLU A 235 -14.10 30.35 -34.67
N LYS A 236 -13.90 31.25 -33.67
CA LYS A 236 -12.95 30.97 -32.55
C LYS A 236 -13.33 29.68 -31.80
N SER A 237 -14.63 29.36 -31.70
CA SER A 237 -15.10 28.14 -31.01
C SER A 237 -14.82 26.81 -31.71
N LYS A 238 -14.29 26.82 -32.95
CA LYS A 238 -13.92 25.61 -33.71
C LYS A 238 -12.44 25.25 -33.64
N LEU A 239 -11.62 26.12 -33.05
CA LEU A 239 -10.19 25.86 -32.85
C LEU A 239 -10.00 24.69 -31.87
N PRO A 240 -8.90 23.92 -31.97
CA PRO A 240 -8.56 22.91 -30.95
C PRO A 240 -8.36 23.56 -29.58
N ILE A 241 -8.32 22.73 -28.53
CA ILE A 241 -8.00 23.15 -27.17
C ILE A 241 -6.82 22.30 -26.72
N GLU A 242 -5.65 22.89 -26.57
CA GLU A 242 -4.41 22.17 -26.28
C GLU A 242 -3.82 22.61 -24.93
N THR A 243 -4.01 23.87 -24.55
CA THR A 243 -3.48 24.52 -23.35
C THR A 243 -4.54 24.82 -22.28
N ASP A 244 -4.11 25.05 -21.02
CA ASP A 244 -5.00 25.48 -19.93
C ASP A 244 -5.64 26.87 -20.18
N GLN A 245 -4.98 27.76 -20.93
CA GLN A 245 -5.59 29.05 -21.32
C GLN A 245 -6.70 28.86 -22.37
N GLU A 246 -6.51 27.98 -23.36
CA GLU A 246 -7.58 27.67 -24.33
C GLU A 246 -8.78 26.99 -23.65
N PHE A 247 -8.57 26.26 -22.54
CA PHE A 247 -9.67 25.80 -21.69
C PHE A 247 -10.40 26.95 -20.98
N ALA A 248 -9.67 27.90 -20.41
CA ALA A 248 -10.26 29.07 -19.74
C ALA A 248 -11.08 29.92 -20.74
N ASP A 249 -10.50 30.20 -21.90
CA ASP A 249 -11.15 30.86 -23.04
C ASP A 249 -12.38 30.09 -23.52
N ALA A 250 -12.29 28.76 -23.73
CA ALA A 250 -13.41 27.97 -24.23
C ALA A 250 -14.56 27.86 -23.21
N GLU A 251 -14.28 27.71 -21.91
CA GLU A 251 -15.31 27.76 -20.88
C GLU A 251 -15.96 29.15 -20.79
N GLN A 252 -15.19 30.22 -20.95
CA GLN A 252 -15.73 31.58 -21.00
C GLN A 252 -16.57 31.81 -22.25
N LEU A 253 -16.15 31.29 -23.41
CA LEU A 253 -16.86 31.37 -24.69
C LEU A 253 -18.21 30.63 -24.64
N VAL A 254 -18.26 29.47 -23.97
CA VAL A 254 -19.52 28.74 -23.70
C VAL A 254 -20.50 29.58 -22.86
N LYS A 255 -20.02 30.36 -21.88
CA LYS A 255 -20.85 31.31 -21.10
C LYS A 255 -21.33 32.48 -21.97
N VAL A 256 -20.45 33.07 -22.79
CA VAL A 256 -20.79 34.16 -23.72
C VAL A 256 -21.87 33.73 -24.71
N PHE A 257 -21.74 32.55 -25.32
CA PHE A 257 -22.78 31.99 -26.17
C PHE A 257 -24.09 31.74 -25.42
N LYS A 258 -24.04 31.30 -24.15
CA LYS A 258 -25.26 31.09 -23.36
C LYS A 258 -26.01 32.41 -23.11
N ALA A 259 -25.29 33.46 -22.72
CA ALA A 259 -25.87 34.79 -22.55
C ALA A 259 -26.44 35.36 -23.87
N ALA A 260 -25.78 35.06 -25.00
CA ALA A 260 -26.25 35.47 -26.33
C ALA A 260 -27.51 34.72 -26.80
N GLU A 261 -27.57 33.40 -26.56
CA GLU A 261 -28.74 32.54 -26.80
C GLU A 261 -29.96 33.06 -26.02
N ASP A 262 -29.79 33.34 -24.72
CA ASP A 262 -30.88 33.86 -23.87
C ASP A 262 -31.31 35.28 -24.28
N LYS A 263 -30.38 36.14 -24.70
CA LYS A 263 -30.70 37.50 -25.17
C LYS A 263 -31.39 37.52 -26.53
N LEU A 264 -30.97 36.67 -27.48
CA LEU A 264 -31.66 36.52 -28.77
C LEU A 264 -33.06 35.96 -28.59
N LYS A 265 -33.24 34.99 -27.68
CA LYS A 265 -34.56 34.46 -27.32
C LYS A 265 -35.48 35.58 -26.81
N ALA A 266 -35.04 36.35 -25.81
CA ALA A 266 -35.85 37.42 -25.22
C ALA A 266 -36.26 38.49 -26.26
N ILE A 267 -35.35 38.89 -27.14
CA ILE A 267 -35.65 39.88 -28.21
C ILE A 267 -36.57 39.28 -29.28
N SER A 268 -36.40 37.99 -29.62
CA SER A 268 -37.32 37.31 -30.55
C SER A 268 -38.73 37.15 -29.97
N GLU A 269 -38.86 36.93 -28.66
CA GLU A 269 -40.16 36.86 -27.97
C GLU A 269 -40.81 38.25 -27.87
N GLN A 270 -40.04 39.31 -27.63
CA GLN A 270 -40.55 40.69 -27.61
C GLN A 270 -41.06 41.14 -28.99
N VAL A 271 -40.25 41.01 -30.05
CA VAL A 271 -40.62 41.48 -31.40
C VAL A 271 -41.83 40.73 -31.97
N LEU A 272 -41.97 39.43 -31.64
CA LEU A 272 -43.16 38.64 -31.98
C LEU A 272 -44.45 39.15 -31.30
N GLY A 273 -44.34 39.85 -30.17
CA GLY A 273 -45.49 40.48 -29.49
C GLY A 273 -45.83 41.87 -29.99
N GLU A 274 -44.97 42.50 -30.81
CA GLU A 274 -45.12 43.92 -31.19
C GLU A 274 -45.75 44.11 -32.59
N VAL A 275 -45.40 43.33 -33.62
CA VAL A 275 -45.97 43.48 -34.98
C VAL A 275 -45.97 42.17 -35.81
N ASP A 276 -47.12 41.79 -36.41
CA ASP A 276 -47.28 40.61 -37.28
C ASP A 276 -46.40 40.60 -38.55
N SER A 277 -45.93 41.75 -39.02
CA SER A 277 -45.32 41.91 -40.36
C SER A 277 -43.78 41.83 -40.40
N ILE A 278 -43.12 41.34 -39.33
CA ILE A 278 -41.64 41.34 -39.20
C ILE A 278 -41.05 39.91 -39.18
N ASP A 279 -41.61 39.05 -40.02
CA ASP A 279 -41.24 37.64 -40.18
C ASP A 279 -39.76 37.44 -40.55
N SER A 280 -39.19 38.25 -41.46
CA SER A 280 -37.78 38.10 -41.91
C SER A 280 -36.77 38.32 -40.78
N PHE A 281 -36.92 39.40 -40.01
CA PHE A 281 -36.03 39.70 -38.87
C PHE A 281 -36.14 38.61 -37.79
N THR A 282 -37.37 38.16 -37.51
CA THR A 282 -37.63 37.08 -36.55
C THR A 282 -37.01 35.75 -37.01
N LYS A 283 -37.02 35.45 -38.32
CA LYS A 283 -36.34 34.30 -38.91
C LYS A 283 -34.82 34.40 -38.79
N GLU A 284 -34.23 35.56 -39.01
CA GLU A 284 -32.79 35.76 -38.84
C GLU A 284 -32.33 35.69 -37.38
N LEU A 285 -33.09 36.27 -36.43
CA LEU A 285 -32.85 36.10 -34.99
C LEU A 285 -32.84 34.61 -34.60
N LYS A 286 -33.84 33.85 -35.05
CA LYS A 286 -33.94 32.41 -34.80
C LYS A 286 -32.80 31.62 -35.47
N PHE A 287 -32.41 31.97 -36.69
CA PHE A 287 -31.29 31.35 -37.39
C PHE A 287 -29.97 31.56 -36.64
N ILE A 288 -29.63 32.80 -36.27
CA ILE A 288 -28.40 33.09 -35.51
C ILE A 288 -28.46 32.47 -34.11
N SER A 289 -29.62 32.46 -33.45
CA SER A 289 -29.77 31.79 -32.14
C SER A 289 -29.51 30.28 -32.23
N GLU A 290 -29.90 29.63 -33.33
CA GLU A 290 -29.57 28.22 -33.58
C GLU A 290 -28.09 28.02 -33.88
N GLN A 291 -27.45 28.91 -34.66
CA GLN A 291 -25.99 28.84 -34.88
C GLN A 291 -25.21 28.98 -33.55
N ILE A 292 -25.59 29.92 -32.69
CA ILE A 292 -25.01 30.08 -31.34
C ILE A 292 -25.24 28.81 -30.50
N ARG A 293 -26.45 28.26 -30.50
CA ARG A 293 -26.77 27.04 -29.73
C ARG A 293 -25.92 25.85 -30.17
N GLN A 294 -25.74 25.66 -31.48
CA GLN A 294 -24.90 24.59 -32.02
C GLN A 294 -23.42 24.81 -31.70
N ALA A 295 -22.90 26.03 -31.85
CA ALA A 295 -21.53 26.37 -31.46
C ALA A 295 -21.28 26.15 -29.96
N ARG A 296 -22.22 26.57 -29.11
CA ARG A 296 -22.15 26.33 -27.65
C ARG A 296 -22.11 24.85 -27.30
N LEU A 297 -22.95 24.03 -27.94
CA LEU A 297 -22.99 22.59 -27.69
C LEU A 297 -21.75 21.86 -28.25
N ALA A 298 -21.18 22.34 -29.35
CA ALA A 298 -19.91 21.85 -29.88
C ALA A 298 -18.75 22.17 -28.92
N ALA A 299 -18.61 23.44 -28.50
CA ALA A 299 -17.55 23.89 -27.60
C ALA A 299 -17.65 23.24 -26.21
N ASP A 300 -18.85 23.16 -25.61
CA ASP A 300 -19.09 22.46 -24.34
C ASP A 300 -18.73 20.96 -24.41
N LYS A 301 -19.06 20.30 -25.52
CA LYS A 301 -18.65 18.91 -25.77
C LYS A 301 -17.13 18.79 -25.97
N GLN A 302 -16.50 19.73 -26.66
CA GLN A 302 -15.07 19.73 -26.93
C GLN A 302 -14.26 19.94 -25.64
N VAL A 303 -14.63 20.91 -24.80
CA VAL A 303 -14.06 21.12 -23.46
C VAL A 303 -14.16 19.84 -22.63
N LYS A 304 -15.36 19.22 -22.56
CA LYS A 304 -15.56 17.97 -21.80
C LYS A 304 -14.71 16.82 -22.32
N ASN A 305 -14.75 16.58 -23.63
CA ASN A 305 -13.96 15.53 -24.29
C ASN A 305 -12.47 15.71 -24.00
N ARG A 306 -11.92 16.92 -24.13
CA ARG A 306 -10.50 17.21 -23.94
C ARG A 306 -10.08 17.13 -22.47
N LYS A 307 -10.92 17.56 -21.51
CA LYS A 307 -10.66 17.34 -20.07
C LYS A 307 -10.65 15.86 -19.69
N ASP A 308 -11.55 15.06 -20.27
CA ASP A 308 -11.57 13.61 -20.06
C ASP A 308 -10.42 12.89 -20.79
N GLU A 309 -9.95 13.41 -21.92
CA GLU A 309 -8.76 12.92 -22.63
C GLU A 309 -7.49 13.17 -21.81
N ILE A 310 -7.23 14.42 -21.40
CA ILE A 310 -6.03 14.75 -20.62
C ILE A 310 -6.02 14.01 -19.27
N ARG A 311 -7.17 13.89 -18.59
CA ARG A 311 -7.29 13.06 -17.38
C ARG A 311 -6.94 11.59 -17.65
N LYS A 312 -7.30 11.03 -18.82
CA LYS A 312 -6.92 9.66 -19.19
C LYS A 312 -5.45 9.54 -19.52
N ASN A 313 -4.87 10.50 -20.23
CA ASN A 313 -3.47 10.49 -20.62
C ASN A 313 -2.58 10.53 -19.37
N ILE A 314 -2.75 11.53 -18.50
CA ILE A 314 -2.01 11.63 -17.21
C ILE A 314 -2.17 10.36 -16.37
N LEU A 315 -3.38 9.78 -16.29
CA LEU A 315 -3.62 8.54 -15.57
C LEU A 315 -2.90 7.33 -16.20
N ASN A 316 -2.91 7.22 -17.53
CA ASN A 316 -2.23 6.15 -18.26
C ASN A 316 -0.71 6.26 -18.12
N ASP A 317 -0.16 7.46 -18.29
CA ASP A 317 1.28 7.72 -18.21
C ASP A 317 1.80 7.49 -16.78
N ALA A 318 1.02 7.87 -15.77
CA ALA A 318 1.32 7.57 -14.37
C ALA A 318 1.29 6.07 -14.05
N ASN A 319 0.26 5.35 -14.51
CA ASN A 319 0.19 3.90 -14.36
C ASN A 319 1.33 3.19 -15.13
N ALA A 320 1.75 3.73 -16.29
CA ALA A 320 2.87 3.21 -17.06
C ALA A 320 4.22 3.39 -16.32
N LYS A 321 4.47 4.58 -15.75
CA LYS A 321 5.64 4.84 -14.88
C LYS A 321 5.69 3.85 -13.71
N ILE A 322 4.55 3.65 -13.00
CA ILE A 322 4.45 2.71 -11.88
C ILE A 322 4.70 1.26 -12.35
N GLN A 323 4.04 0.81 -13.42
CA GLN A 323 4.21 -0.56 -13.92
C GLN A 323 5.63 -0.83 -14.43
N GLN A 324 6.30 0.17 -15.03
CA GLN A 324 7.70 0.06 -15.43
C GLN A 324 8.61 -0.19 -14.21
N HIS A 325 8.39 0.53 -13.10
CA HIS A 325 9.15 0.33 -11.86
C HIS A 325 8.87 -1.03 -11.21
N LEU A 326 7.59 -1.43 -11.12
CA LEU A 326 7.19 -2.75 -10.64
C LEU A 326 7.83 -3.89 -11.45
N ASN A 327 7.96 -3.71 -12.77
CA ASN A 327 8.64 -4.68 -13.65
C ASN A 327 10.15 -4.75 -13.35
N THR A 328 10.83 -3.62 -13.13
CA THR A 328 12.24 -3.58 -12.73
C THR A 328 12.46 -4.30 -11.40
N LEU A 329 11.71 -3.94 -10.36
CA LEU A 329 11.79 -4.59 -9.04
C LEU A 329 11.49 -6.09 -9.13
N SER A 330 10.49 -6.49 -9.92
CA SER A 330 10.11 -7.89 -10.13
C SER A 330 11.25 -8.73 -10.72
N LEU A 331 12.04 -8.16 -11.63
CA LEU A 331 13.24 -8.80 -12.19
C LEU A 331 14.37 -8.90 -11.16
N GLU A 332 14.57 -7.87 -10.33
CA GLU A 332 15.58 -7.88 -9.25
C GLU A 332 15.28 -8.96 -8.19
N ILE A 333 14.02 -9.02 -7.72
CA ILE A 333 13.62 -9.98 -6.67
C ILE A 333 13.24 -11.36 -7.21
N LYS A 334 13.20 -11.54 -8.53
CA LYS A 334 12.84 -12.80 -9.22
C LYS A 334 11.43 -13.33 -8.87
N ALA A 335 10.50 -12.42 -8.58
CA ALA A 335 9.12 -12.72 -8.20
C ALA A 335 8.18 -11.59 -8.70
N PRO A 336 6.90 -11.85 -9.02
CA PRO A 336 5.95 -10.80 -9.37
C PRO A 336 5.77 -9.82 -8.21
N MET A 337 5.89 -8.52 -8.49
CA MET A 337 5.53 -7.48 -7.50
C MET A 337 4.01 -7.47 -7.26
N LEU A 338 3.61 -7.17 -6.04
CA LEU A 338 2.22 -6.85 -5.72
C LEU A 338 1.84 -5.47 -6.31
N ALA A 339 0.56 -5.28 -6.60
CA ALA A 339 0.04 -3.98 -7.03
C ALA A 339 -0.05 -3.02 -5.82
N PRO A 340 0.49 -1.79 -5.91
CA PRO A 340 0.42 -0.82 -4.82
C PRO A 340 -1.01 -0.48 -4.40
N THR A 341 -1.20 -0.16 -3.12
CA THR A 341 -2.47 0.33 -2.56
C THR A 341 -2.86 1.71 -3.06
N VAL A 342 -1.88 2.53 -3.45
CA VAL A 342 -2.07 3.91 -3.91
C VAL A 342 -2.77 3.96 -5.28
N SER A 343 -3.93 4.61 -5.34
CA SER A 343 -4.71 4.75 -6.57
C SER A 343 -4.63 6.16 -7.16
N VAL A 344 -3.88 6.30 -8.26
CA VAL A 344 -3.74 7.55 -9.04
C VAL A 344 -5.11 8.13 -9.43
N LEU A 345 -6.05 7.28 -9.86
CA LEU A 345 -7.42 7.69 -10.21
C LEU A 345 -8.16 8.35 -9.04
N ASN A 346 -7.94 7.89 -7.81
CA ASN A 346 -8.53 8.50 -6.62
C ASN A 346 -7.81 9.80 -6.22
N ALA A 347 -6.49 9.88 -6.38
CA ALA A 347 -5.72 11.12 -6.11
C ALA A 347 -6.12 12.26 -7.07
N MET A 348 -6.35 11.95 -8.34
CA MET A 348 -6.82 12.89 -9.38
C MET A 348 -8.30 13.31 -9.22
N LYS A 349 -9.04 12.72 -8.27
CA LYS A 349 -10.49 12.94 -8.13
C LYS A 349 -10.78 14.36 -7.60
N GLY A 350 -11.67 15.07 -8.29
CA GLY A 350 -12.08 16.43 -7.92
C GLY A 350 -11.11 17.55 -8.33
N LYS A 351 -9.91 17.21 -8.82
CA LYS A 351 -8.94 18.14 -9.43
C LYS A 351 -9.49 18.72 -10.75
N LYS A 352 -9.14 19.97 -11.07
CA LYS A 352 -9.87 20.81 -12.06
C LYS A 352 -9.02 21.43 -13.18
N THR A 353 -7.78 21.85 -12.88
CA THR A 353 -6.78 22.32 -13.87
C THR A 353 -5.82 21.19 -14.22
N VAL A 354 -5.09 21.30 -15.33
CA VAL A 354 -4.11 20.28 -15.73
C VAL A 354 -3.00 20.16 -14.68
N GLN A 355 -2.41 21.27 -14.23
CA GLN A 355 -1.47 21.29 -13.11
C GLN A 355 -2.00 20.50 -11.89
N SER A 356 -3.25 20.75 -11.46
CA SER A 356 -3.81 20.11 -10.26
C SER A 356 -4.05 18.59 -10.43
N LEU A 357 -4.11 18.10 -11.66
CA LEU A 357 -4.18 16.68 -12.03
C LEU A 357 -2.78 16.05 -12.08
N GLU A 358 -1.80 16.76 -12.63
CA GLU A 358 -0.39 16.34 -12.65
C GLU A 358 0.20 16.23 -11.24
N GLU A 359 0.13 17.28 -10.42
CA GLU A 359 0.65 17.25 -9.03
C GLU A 359 0.05 16.10 -8.20
N ALA A 360 -1.22 15.76 -8.47
CA ALA A 360 -1.90 14.67 -7.80
C ALA A 360 -1.45 13.29 -8.32
N ALA A 361 -1.10 13.19 -9.60
CA ALA A 361 -0.59 11.97 -10.22
C ALA A 361 0.88 11.74 -9.85
N ASP A 362 1.76 12.75 -9.97
CA ASP A 362 3.18 12.66 -9.62
C ASP A 362 3.38 12.43 -8.11
N THR A 363 2.54 13.00 -7.24
CA THR A 363 2.49 12.62 -5.80
C THR A 363 2.08 11.15 -5.60
N ALA A 364 1.05 10.67 -6.31
CA ALA A 364 0.57 9.29 -6.20
C ALA A 364 1.58 8.27 -6.79
N ILE A 365 2.31 8.64 -7.85
CA ILE A 365 3.44 7.87 -8.36
C ILE A 365 4.50 7.74 -7.25
N ALA A 366 4.97 8.86 -6.68
CA ALA A 366 6.02 8.81 -5.65
C ALA A 366 5.63 7.93 -4.45
N GLN A 367 4.38 8.00 -3.98
CA GLN A 367 3.87 7.13 -2.93
C GLN A 367 3.83 5.65 -3.35
N ALA A 368 3.39 5.33 -4.57
CA ALA A 368 3.38 3.97 -5.11
C ALA A 368 4.78 3.39 -5.34
N LEU A 369 5.76 4.22 -5.75
CA LEU A 369 7.16 3.83 -5.88
C LEU A 369 7.79 3.52 -4.52
N VAL A 370 7.49 4.32 -3.50
CA VAL A 370 7.93 4.08 -2.11
C VAL A 370 7.34 2.78 -1.56
N GLU A 371 6.04 2.56 -1.72
CA GLU A 371 5.38 1.31 -1.29
C GLU A 371 6.03 0.08 -1.95
N ALA A 372 6.32 0.17 -3.25
CA ALA A 372 6.97 -0.90 -4.02
C ALA A 372 8.44 -1.12 -3.62
N ASP A 373 9.22 -0.06 -3.41
CA ASP A 373 10.63 -0.14 -2.99
C ASP A 373 10.75 -0.82 -1.61
N LEU A 374 9.91 -0.43 -0.64
CA LEU A 374 9.88 -1.03 0.70
C LEU A 374 9.57 -2.53 0.64
N LEU A 375 8.51 -2.90 -0.10
CA LEU A 375 8.10 -4.29 -0.28
C LEU A 375 9.18 -5.13 -0.99
N ALA A 376 9.86 -4.56 -1.99
CA ALA A 376 10.97 -5.20 -2.67
C ALA A 376 12.23 -5.32 -1.79
N ASN A 377 12.49 -4.37 -0.89
CA ASN A 377 13.59 -4.45 0.07
C ASN A 377 13.40 -5.60 1.06
N LYS A 378 12.19 -5.78 1.62
CA LYS A 378 11.84 -6.95 2.44
C LYS A 378 12.08 -8.27 1.67
N ALA A 379 11.74 -8.32 0.39
CA ALA A 379 12.03 -9.47 -0.47
C ALA A 379 13.54 -9.69 -0.72
N LYS A 380 14.34 -8.61 -0.86
CA LYS A 380 15.81 -8.66 -0.99
C LYS A 380 16.48 -9.16 0.29
N GLU A 381 16.01 -8.74 1.47
CA GLU A 381 16.48 -9.23 2.77
C GLU A 381 16.19 -10.73 2.94
N ASN A 382 14.96 -11.17 2.66
CA ASN A 382 14.60 -12.58 2.68
C ASN A 382 15.44 -13.41 1.69
N TYR A 383 15.75 -12.86 0.51
CA TYR A 383 16.64 -13.51 -0.45
C TYR A 383 18.09 -13.60 0.04
N ALA A 384 18.56 -12.58 0.78
CA ALA A 384 19.89 -12.62 1.42
C ALA A 384 19.94 -13.68 2.53
N ILE A 385 18.91 -13.81 3.36
CA ILE A 385 18.78 -14.88 4.37
C ILE A 385 18.83 -16.26 3.69
N LEU A 386 18.03 -16.48 2.64
CA LEU A 386 18.02 -17.73 1.87
C LEU A 386 19.37 -18.01 1.18
N SER A 387 20.10 -16.97 0.81
CA SER A 387 21.45 -17.08 0.23
C SER A 387 22.51 -17.59 1.23
N THR A 388 22.26 -17.49 2.55
CA THR A 388 23.14 -18.12 3.57
C THR A 388 22.96 -19.64 3.67
N TYR A 389 21.89 -20.19 3.07
CA TYR A 389 21.57 -21.63 3.02
C TYR A 389 21.57 -22.12 1.56
N ALA A 390 22.61 -21.77 0.81
CA ALA A 390 22.70 -21.97 -0.64
C ALA A 390 22.47 -23.44 -1.07
N GLU A 391 22.92 -24.40 -0.28
CA GLU A 391 22.76 -25.83 -0.50
C GLU A 391 21.30 -26.32 -0.38
N TYR A 392 20.42 -25.54 0.28
CA TYR A 392 19.00 -25.88 0.49
C TYR A 392 18.03 -25.06 -0.35
N GLN A 393 18.49 -24.23 -1.29
CA GLN A 393 17.63 -23.37 -2.11
C GLN A 393 16.55 -24.13 -2.90
N PHE A 394 16.78 -25.40 -3.24
CA PHE A 394 15.81 -26.27 -3.91
C PHE A 394 14.55 -26.58 -3.08
N LEU A 395 14.52 -26.26 -1.78
CA LEU A 395 13.34 -26.39 -0.91
C LEU A 395 12.37 -25.18 -1.01
N PHE A 396 12.68 -24.19 -1.85
CA PHE A 396 12.00 -22.88 -1.91
C PHE A 396 11.54 -22.50 -3.33
N ASN A 397 11.11 -23.48 -4.13
CA ASN A 397 10.59 -23.26 -5.49
C ASN A 397 9.30 -22.40 -5.51
N ASP A 398 8.65 -22.25 -4.36
CA ASP A 398 7.50 -21.38 -4.10
C ASP A 398 7.90 -19.95 -3.70
N TRP A 399 9.15 -19.53 -3.96
CA TRP A 399 9.71 -18.20 -3.66
C TRP A 399 8.72 -17.03 -3.82
N ALA A 400 8.00 -16.96 -4.94
CA ALA A 400 7.03 -15.89 -5.22
C ALA A 400 5.86 -15.80 -4.20
N ALA A 401 5.54 -16.85 -3.47
CA ALA A 401 4.51 -16.88 -2.43
C ALA A 401 5.05 -16.60 -1.01
N ILE A 402 6.37 -16.60 -0.81
CA ILE A 402 7.01 -16.48 0.50
C ILE A 402 7.96 -15.27 0.64
N CYS A 403 8.42 -14.70 -0.48
CA CYS A 403 9.41 -13.62 -0.51
C CYS A 403 8.97 -12.34 0.24
N PHE A 404 7.68 -12.03 0.25
CA PHE A 404 7.11 -10.84 0.92
C PHE A 404 6.72 -11.06 2.38
N LYS A 405 7.03 -12.21 2.98
CA LYS A 405 6.80 -12.45 4.42
C LYS A 405 7.67 -11.52 5.27
N ASP A 406 7.21 -11.21 6.48
CA ASP A 406 8.04 -10.55 7.47
C ASP A 406 9.29 -11.38 7.80
N THR A 407 10.40 -10.68 8.01
CA THR A 407 11.76 -11.25 7.94
C THR A 407 11.99 -12.36 8.98
N ASP A 408 11.42 -12.23 10.18
CA ASP A 408 11.45 -13.28 11.21
C ASP A 408 10.61 -14.51 10.84
N ASP A 409 9.42 -14.27 10.26
CA ASP A 409 8.46 -15.30 9.83
C ASP A 409 9.04 -16.13 8.67
N PHE A 410 9.73 -15.46 7.74
CA PHE A 410 10.53 -16.07 6.69
C PHE A 410 11.73 -16.84 7.25
N SER A 411 12.48 -16.25 8.18
CA SER A 411 13.63 -16.88 8.83
C SER A 411 13.23 -18.17 9.57
N ALA A 412 12.09 -18.16 10.26
CA ALA A 412 11.50 -19.34 10.90
C ALA A 412 11.11 -20.41 9.87
N LEU A 413 10.40 -20.03 8.80
CA LEU A 413 10.01 -20.94 7.71
C LEU A 413 11.23 -21.63 7.07
N VAL A 414 12.30 -20.88 6.80
CA VAL A 414 13.55 -21.41 6.24
C VAL A 414 14.18 -22.44 7.18
N LYS A 415 14.32 -22.11 8.46
CA LYS A 415 14.88 -23.01 9.48
C LYS A 415 14.06 -24.30 9.60
N THR A 416 12.73 -24.20 9.64
CA THR A 416 11.83 -25.37 9.71
C THR A 416 12.01 -26.29 8.51
N ARG A 417 11.91 -25.79 7.26
CA ARG A 417 12.06 -26.62 6.06
C ARG A 417 13.42 -27.33 5.98
N ILE A 418 14.50 -26.65 6.37
CA ILE A 418 15.84 -27.22 6.39
C ILE A 418 15.96 -28.32 7.46
N THR A 419 15.35 -28.13 8.64
CA THR A 419 15.33 -29.15 9.71
C THR A 419 14.50 -30.37 9.30
N ASP A 420 13.32 -30.17 8.74
CA ASP A 420 12.44 -31.26 8.26
C ASP A 420 13.12 -32.08 7.15
N HIS A 421 13.78 -31.41 6.21
CA HIS A 421 14.53 -32.08 5.14
C HIS A 421 15.73 -32.87 5.68
N LYS A 422 16.50 -32.33 6.63
CA LYS A 422 17.61 -33.05 7.28
C LYS A 422 17.11 -34.32 8.00
N ALA A 423 16.02 -34.21 8.76
CA ALA A 423 15.41 -35.36 9.42
C ALA A 423 14.93 -36.43 8.42
N ALA A 424 14.40 -36.02 7.25
CA ALA A 424 13.99 -36.95 6.20
C ALA A 424 15.19 -37.65 5.52
N GLU A 425 16.28 -36.93 5.24
CA GLU A 425 17.52 -37.53 4.70
C GLU A 425 18.18 -38.49 5.71
N ASP A 426 18.25 -38.14 7.00
CA ASP A 426 18.79 -39.02 8.04
C ASP A 426 17.98 -40.33 8.14
N ILE A 427 16.64 -40.25 8.04
CA ILE A 427 15.77 -41.42 7.98
C ILE A 427 16.03 -42.26 6.72
N ARG A 428 16.19 -41.65 5.54
CA ARG A 428 16.47 -42.39 4.30
C ARG A 428 17.83 -43.08 4.36
N LEU A 429 18.88 -42.38 4.80
CA LEU A 429 20.23 -42.92 4.96
C LEU A 429 20.26 -44.07 5.97
N GLU A 430 19.44 -44.03 7.02
CA GLU A 430 19.33 -45.12 7.98
C GLU A 430 18.57 -46.33 7.41
N GLN A 431 17.51 -46.12 6.63
CA GLN A 431 16.82 -47.18 5.89
C GLN A 431 17.74 -47.83 4.84
N GLU A 432 18.54 -47.05 4.12
CA GLU A 432 19.56 -47.53 3.19
C GLU A 432 20.64 -48.36 3.90
N ARG A 433 21.13 -47.91 5.07
CA ARG A 433 22.06 -48.69 5.91
C ARG A 433 21.47 -50.03 6.34
N GLN A 434 20.22 -50.05 6.78
CA GLN A 434 19.55 -51.28 7.22
C GLN A 434 19.28 -52.24 6.05
N GLN A 435 18.89 -51.74 4.87
CA GLN A 435 18.77 -52.59 3.68
C GLN A 435 20.11 -53.19 3.24
N MET A 436 21.20 -52.41 3.26
CA MET A 436 22.54 -52.93 2.97
C MET A 436 23.03 -53.98 3.98
N GLN A 437 22.68 -53.83 5.26
CA GLN A 437 22.97 -54.86 6.28
C GLN A 437 22.20 -56.15 6.00
N ILE A 438 20.88 -56.08 5.78
CA ILE A 438 20.04 -57.24 5.46
C ILE A 438 20.51 -57.94 4.18
N GLU A 439 20.87 -57.19 3.13
CA GLU A 439 21.38 -57.77 1.88
C GLU A 439 22.77 -58.41 2.05
N ALA A 440 23.64 -57.83 2.89
CA ALA A 440 24.95 -58.39 3.21
C ALA A 440 24.83 -59.67 4.06
N GLU A 441 23.93 -59.70 5.05
CA GLU A 441 23.62 -60.88 5.86
C GLU A 441 23.01 -61.99 5.01
N ALA A 442 22.05 -61.68 4.12
CA ALA A 442 21.49 -62.66 3.18
C ALA A 442 22.57 -63.23 2.23
N LYS A 443 23.48 -62.39 1.71
CA LYS A 443 24.62 -62.82 0.88
C LYS A 443 25.66 -63.62 1.66
N ALA A 444 25.80 -63.41 2.97
CA ALA A 444 26.66 -64.21 3.84
C ALA A 444 26.03 -65.58 4.13
N GLN A 445 24.74 -65.60 4.50
CA GLN A 445 23.97 -66.81 4.77
C GLN A 445 23.90 -67.72 3.54
N ALA A 446 23.58 -67.18 2.36
CA ALA A 446 23.56 -67.94 1.11
C ALA A 446 24.94 -68.51 0.73
N LYS A 447 26.04 -67.87 1.13
CA LYS A 447 27.41 -68.42 0.97
C LYS A 447 27.71 -69.55 1.96
N ILE A 448 27.17 -69.49 3.18
CA ILE A 448 27.30 -70.56 4.17
C ILE A 448 26.50 -71.79 3.72
N GLU A 449 25.27 -71.59 3.26
CA GLU A 449 24.40 -72.65 2.73
C GLU A 449 25.02 -73.31 1.49
N ALA A 450 25.49 -72.52 0.51
CA ALA A 450 26.20 -73.03 -0.67
C ALA A 450 27.56 -73.70 -0.36
N GLN A 451 28.14 -73.48 0.83
CA GLN A 451 29.31 -74.24 1.30
C GLN A 451 28.91 -75.53 2.02
N GLN A 452 27.74 -75.57 2.66
CA GLN A 452 27.21 -76.77 3.33
C GLN A 452 26.73 -77.83 2.32
N GLU A 453 26.18 -77.43 1.18
CA GLU A 453 25.80 -78.37 0.09
C GLU A 453 26.99 -79.09 -0.58
N ILE A 454 28.24 -78.69 -0.30
CA ILE A 454 29.45 -79.24 -0.94
C ILE A 454 30.17 -80.26 -0.02
N ALA A 455 29.72 -80.45 1.22
CA ALA A 455 30.27 -81.44 2.15
C ALA A 455 29.61 -82.83 1.97
N PRO A 456 30.38 -83.94 1.83
CA PRO A 456 29.81 -85.26 1.55
C PRO A 456 29.15 -85.90 2.78
N THR A 457 28.01 -86.54 2.55
CA THR A 457 27.25 -87.34 3.51
C THR A 457 28.01 -88.59 4.00
N ASN A 458 27.84 -88.96 5.27
CA ASN A 458 28.07 -90.33 5.74
C ASN A 458 27.14 -90.71 6.93
N GLU A 459 26.85 -92.00 7.02
CA GLU A 459 25.91 -92.71 7.92
C GLU A 459 26.55 -92.96 9.31
N GLU A 460 25.93 -93.41 10.42
CA GLU A 460 24.54 -93.64 10.91
C GLU A 460 24.61 -93.45 12.48
N SER A 461 23.63 -93.62 13.39
CA SER A 461 22.31 -94.28 13.41
C SER A 461 21.39 -93.77 14.54
N LYS A 462 20.14 -94.27 14.55
CA LYS A 462 19.28 -94.78 15.66
C LYS A 462 19.77 -94.58 17.12
N GLN A 463 18.93 -94.40 18.16
CA GLN A 463 17.49 -94.68 18.41
C GLN A 463 17.00 -93.72 19.55
N SER A 464 15.74 -93.56 19.98
CA SER A 464 14.53 -94.44 19.94
C SER A 464 13.19 -93.66 19.96
N ASP A 465 12.10 -94.40 19.74
CA ASP A 465 10.70 -93.99 19.54
C ASP A 465 9.96 -93.37 20.76
N VAL A 466 8.74 -92.82 20.53
CA VAL A 466 7.44 -93.30 21.10
C VAL A 466 6.26 -92.32 20.82
N ILE A 467 5.22 -92.79 20.10
CA ILE A 467 3.74 -92.48 20.18
C ILE A 467 3.24 -91.01 20.07
N SER A 468 2.08 -90.66 19.48
CA SER A 468 1.42 -90.90 18.16
C SER A 468 0.02 -90.23 18.13
N ASN A 469 -0.47 -89.79 16.96
CA ASN A 469 -1.66 -88.92 16.76
C ASN A 469 -3.06 -89.47 17.16
N ALA A 470 -3.94 -88.58 17.69
CA ALA A 470 -5.43 -88.61 17.64
C ALA A 470 -6.02 -87.31 18.26
N LEU A 471 -7.21 -86.76 17.96
CA LEU A 471 -8.23 -86.98 16.91
C LEU A 471 -9.17 -85.74 16.77
N ASN A 472 -9.84 -85.56 15.63
CA ASN A 472 -10.86 -84.50 15.35
C ASN A 472 -12.29 -84.89 15.79
N LYS A 473 -13.17 -83.91 16.12
CA LYS A 473 -14.53 -83.68 15.51
C LYS A 473 -15.47 -82.68 16.23
N GLY A 474 -16.38 -82.07 15.45
CA GLY A 474 -17.52 -81.22 15.85
C GLY A 474 -17.57 -79.92 15.01
N LYS A 475 -18.40 -79.67 13.98
CA LYS A 475 -19.80 -80.02 13.62
C LYS A 475 -20.85 -79.43 14.58
N VAL A 476 -21.93 -78.74 14.13
CA VAL A 476 -22.36 -78.44 12.74
C VAL A 476 -23.27 -77.18 12.60
N ALA A 477 -23.18 -76.55 11.41
CA ALA A 477 -24.08 -75.67 10.65
C ALA A 477 -25.40 -75.07 11.21
N LEU A 478 -25.76 -73.88 10.67
CA LEU A 478 -26.98 -73.69 9.86
C LEU A 478 -26.78 -72.54 8.83
N GLU A 479 -27.64 -72.47 7.81
CA GLU A 479 -27.36 -71.76 6.53
C GLU A 479 -28.33 -70.59 6.21
N SER A 480 -27.98 -69.86 5.15
CA SER A 480 -28.85 -69.06 4.25
C SER A 480 -29.22 -67.62 4.70
N VAL A 481 -29.54 -66.67 3.80
CA VAL A 481 -29.73 -66.72 2.33
C VAL A 481 -28.81 -65.69 1.62
N SER A 482 -28.43 -65.99 0.38
CA SER A 482 -27.61 -65.15 -0.51
C SER A 482 -28.36 -63.96 -1.13
N LEU A 483 -27.62 -62.90 -1.48
CA LEU A 483 -27.89 -62.14 -2.70
C LEU A 483 -26.56 -61.80 -3.42
N ALA A 484 -26.35 -62.41 -4.60
CA ALA A 484 -25.31 -62.00 -5.55
C ALA A 484 -25.86 -60.83 -6.40
N GLN A 485 -25.06 -59.94 -7.01
CA GLN A 485 -24.23 -60.12 -8.23
C GLN A 485 -23.50 -58.75 -8.48
N HIS A 486 -22.42 -58.58 -9.26
CA HIS A 486 -21.67 -59.47 -10.16
C HIS A 486 -20.24 -58.95 -10.44
N ILE A 487 -19.32 -59.87 -10.74
CA ILE A 487 -18.11 -59.74 -11.61
C ILE A 487 -17.01 -58.71 -11.24
N GLY A 488 -15.77 -59.20 -11.11
CA GLY A 488 -14.57 -58.38 -10.95
C GLY A 488 -13.29 -59.20 -10.70
N THR A 489 -12.95 -60.15 -11.58
CA THR A 489 -11.76 -61.01 -11.42
C THR A 489 -10.48 -60.17 -11.38
N SER A 490 -9.85 -60.11 -10.21
CA SER A 490 -8.54 -59.49 -10.01
C SER A 490 -7.74 -60.31 -9.01
N GLU A 491 -6.42 -60.24 -9.13
CA GLU A 491 -5.44 -61.16 -8.58
C GLU A 491 -5.51 -61.31 -7.06
N ILE A 492 -5.36 -62.55 -6.55
CA ILE A 492 -4.97 -62.78 -5.17
C ILE A 492 -3.51 -62.34 -5.04
N LYS A 493 -3.28 -61.05 -4.75
CA LYS A 493 -1.97 -60.57 -4.33
C LYS A 493 -1.62 -61.27 -3.02
N ALA A 494 -0.59 -62.11 -3.05
CA ALA A 494 -0.01 -62.69 -1.85
C ALA A 494 0.42 -61.55 -0.92
N VAL A 495 -0.17 -61.49 0.28
CA VAL A 495 0.25 -60.53 1.31
C VAL A 495 1.70 -60.87 1.67
N PRO A 496 2.66 -59.94 1.57
CA PRO A 496 4.04 -60.22 1.89
C PRO A 496 4.15 -60.57 3.39
N MET A 497 4.80 -61.69 3.71
CA MET A 497 5.17 -61.99 5.09
C MET A 497 6.28 -61.02 5.53
N ILE A 498 5.88 -59.90 6.13
CA ILE A 498 6.82 -58.97 6.75
C ILE A 498 7.43 -59.67 7.97
N GLN A 499 8.72 -60.01 7.88
CA GLN A 499 9.47 -60.36 9.09
C GLN A 499 9.68 -59.09 9.92
N MET A 500 9.24 -59.15 11.16
CA MET A 500 9.22 -58.04 12.11
C MET A 500 9.82 -58.53 13.43
N THR A 501 10.63 -57.72 14.10
CA THR A 501 11.28 -58.17 15.34
C THR A 501 10.26 -58.42 16.45
N ALA A 502 10.57 -59.31 17.39
CA ALA A 502 9.72 -59.57 18.55
C ALA A 502 9.47 -58.30 19.41
N LYS A 503 10.35 -57.30 19.32
CA LYS A 503 10.22 -56.00 19.99
C LYS A 503 9.14 -55.14 19.31
N GLU A 504 9.16 -55.04 17.99
CA GLU A 504 8.15 -54.32 17.19
C GLU A 504 6.80 -55.02 17.23
N ALA A 505 6.76 -56.35 17.12
CA ALA A 505 5.53 -57.13 17.25
C ALA A 505 4.82 -56.88 18.59
N ASN A 506 5.59 -56.75 19.68
CA ASN A 506 5.06 -56.40 20.99
C ASN A 506 4.74 -54.90 21.16
N TYR A 507 5.41 -54.01 20.42
CA TYR A 507 5.06 -52.59 20.35
C TYR A 507 3.72 -52.37 19.61
N LEU A 508 3.54 -53.01 18.45
CA LEU A 508 2.29 -52.94 17.69
C LEU A 508 1.13 -53.55 18.48
N ARG A 509 1.29 -54.75 19.09
CA ARG A 509 0.26 -55.32 19.98
C ARG A 509 -0.11 -54.42 21.16
N LYS A 510 0.84 -53.67 21.72
CA LYS A 510 0.55 -52.67 22.77
C LYS A 510 -0.23 -51.48 22.22
N ARG A 511 0.09 -50.98 21.02
CA ARG A 511 -0.68 -49.90 20.37
C ARG A 511 -2.08 -50.34 19.95
N ASP A 512 -2.20 -51.54 19.42
CA ASP A 512 -3.45 -52.20 19.04
C ASP A 512 -4.38 -52.33 20.27
N ALA A 513 -3.88 -52.90 21.37
CA ALA A 513 -4.62 -52.98 22.63
C ALA A 513 -5.02 -51.61 23.21
N ILE A 514 -4.21 -50.56 23.02
CA ILE A 514 -4.56 -49.18 23.42
C ILE A 514 -5.62 -48.58 22.49
N LEU A 515 -5.52 -48.80 21.18
CA LEU A 515 -6.48 -48.33 20.19
C LEU A 515 -7.85 -48.99 20.42
N THR A 516 -7.89 -50.31 20.53
CA THR A 516 -9.10 -51.06 20.86
C THR A 516 -9.67 -50.68 22.23
N ALA A 517 -8.84 -50.28 23.21
CA ALA A 517 -9.34 -49.74 24.49
C ALA A 517 -9.96 -48.34 24.35
N LEU A 518 -9.49 -47.51 23.41
CA LEU A 518 -10.07 -46.20 23.09
C LEU A 518 -11.36 -46.32 22.28
N GLU A 519 -11.40 -47.24 21.31
CA GLU A 519 -12.60 -47.57 20.52
C GLU A 519 -13.71 -48.15 21.41
N ASN A 520 -13.38 -49.11 22.30
CA ASN A 520 -14.34 -49.61 23.30
C ASN A 520 -14.73 -48.57 24.38
N ALA A 521 -14.00 -47.45 24.47
CA ALA A 521 -14.38 -46.28 25.28
C ALA A 521 -15.18 -45.23 24.48
N GLY A 522 -15.49 -45.49 23.21
CA GLY A 522 -16.31 -44.63 22.34
C GLY A 522 -15.63 -43.34 21.88
N VAL A 523 -14.29 -43.34 21.72
CA VAL A 523 -13.51 -42.15 21.35
C VAL A 523 -13.53 -41.90 19.82
N ASP A 524 -14.69 -42.10 19.20
CA ASP A 524 -14.95 -41.96 17.75
C ASP A 524 -15.09 -40.48 17.34
N ASN A 525 -15.47 -39.61 18.28
CA ASN A 525 -15.62 -38.15 18.09
C ASN A 525 -15.24 -37.39 19.38
N TRP A 526 -13.98 -37.56 19.81
CA TRP A 526 -13.19 -36.63 20.65
C TRP A 526 -13.85 -35.97 21.88
N SER A 527 -14.79 -36.65 22.53
CA SER A 527 -15.51 -36.17 23.73
C SER A 527 -15.35 -37.06 24.97
N GLY A 528 -14.65 -38.20 24.85
CA GLY A 528 -14.39 -39.16 25.94
C GLY A 528 -12.94 -39.20 26.47
N TYR A 529 -12.03 -38.38 25.93
CA TYR A 529 -10.57 -38.51 26.13
C TYR A 529 -10.15 -38.55 27.61
N ASP A 530 -10.64 -37.61 28.44
CA ASP A 530 -10.24 -37.49 29.85
C ASP A 530 -10.66 -38.70 30.72
N ASN A 531 -11.77 -39.37 30.35
CA ASN A 531 -12.21 -40.59 31.02
C ASN A 531 -11.35 -41.80 30.60
N ALA A 532 -10.97 -41.88 29.33
CA ALA A 532 -10.08 -42.94 28.84
C ALA A 532 -8.69 -42.86 29.50
N ILE A 533 -8.10 -41.65 29.57
CA ILE A 533 -6.81 -41.42 30.24
C ILE A 533 -6.88 -41.80 31.73
N ARG A 534 -7.94 -41.42 32.45
CA ARG A 534 -8.14 -41.81 33.87
C ARG A 534 -8.14 -43.32 34.10
N ASN A 535 -8.85 -44.07 33.26
CA ASN A 535 -8.89 -45.54 33.40
C ASN A 535 -7.52 -46.18 33.11
N ILE A 536 -6.79 -45.68 32.10
CA ILE A 536 -5.41 -46.14 31.80
C ILE A 536 -4.46 -45.85 32.97
N THR A 537 -4.56 -44.68 33.61
CA THR A 537 -3.70 -44.35 34.76
C THR A 537 -3.97 -45.21 36.00
N ASN A 538 -5.23 -45.58 36.27
CA ASN A 538 -5.56 -46.38 37.46
C ASN A 538 -5.06 -47.83 37.39
N ILE A 539 -4.95 -48.42 36.19
CA ILE A 539 -4.47 -49.80 36.02
C ILE A 539 -2.97 -49.93 36.36
N ASN A 540 -2.17 -48.87 36.09
CA ASN A 540 -0.72 -48.85 36.37
C ASN A 540 -0.37 -48.58 37.86
N VAL A 541 -1.33 -48.71 38.79
CA VAL A 541 -1.13 -48.51 40.24
C VAL A 541 -1.31 -49.82 41.04
N GLN A 542 -1.60 -50.95 40.38
CA GLN A 542 -1.82 -52.26 41.04
C GLN A 542 -1.12 -53.46 40.36
N ILE A 543 0.01 -53.23 39.68
CA ILE A 543 0.95 -54.28 39.23
C ILE A 543 2.39 -53.85 39.55
#